data_AF-A0A917B3Y0-F1
#
_entry.id   AF-A0A917B3Y0-F1
#
_cell.length_a   1.000
_cell.length_b   1.000
_cell.length_c   1.000
_cell.angle_alpha   90.00
_cell.angle_beta   90.00
_cell.angle_gamma   90.00
#
_symmetry.space_group_name_H-M   'P 1'
#
loop_
_entity.id
_entity.type
_entity.pdbx_description
1 polymer ?
#
loop_
_entity_poly.entity_id
_entity_poly.type
_entity_poly.pdbx_seq_one_letter_code
_entity_poly.pdbx_strand_id
1 'polypeptide(L)'
;MHGNKETRTYRLGSGPNGSGTAPSPAEVIDSSIELMNFAWHQAESLRRDVGFGWKLANDAPNCVSDLLRTIASSTVSGDPLPVPNSHSGPFLSVGFDAALAFWGSINRFRRDLGFETIDDLNLALWQVAMADANALSNQAISLLEADLVGGALLRAATGTTPSSRRVFALDVLTFGIADAISLESERHA
;
A
#
# COMPACT_ATOMS: atom_id res chain seq x y z
N MET A 1 -7.69 -4.07 -35.83
CA MET A 1 -6.41 -4.08 -35.10
C MET A 1 -6.66 -4.80 -33.78
N HIS A 2 -6.28 -6.07 -33.69
CA HIS A 2 -6.46 -6.88 -32.48
C HIS A 2 -5.28 -6.62 -31.56
N GLY A 3 -5.50 -5.84 -30.49
CA GLY A 3 -4.53 -5.59 -29.45
C GLY A 3 -4.35 -6.86 -28.61
N ASN A 4 -3.12 -7.38 -28.64
CA ASN A 4 -2.70 -8.52 -27.85
C ASN A 4 -2.76 -8.12 -26.36
N LYS A 5 -3.73 -8.68 -25.60
CA LYS A 5 -3.74 -8.54 -24.14
C LYS A 5 -2.75 -9.56 -23.58
N GLU A 6 -1.50 -9.13 -23.36
CA GLU A 6 -0.56 -9.92 -22.58
C GLU A 6 -1.12 -10.07 -21.16
N THR A 7 -1.58 -11.28 -20.86
CA THR A 7 -1.99 -11.66 -19.51
C THR A 7 -0.70 -11.91 -18.73
N ARG A 8 -0.22 -10.90 -18.00
CA ARG A 8 0.94 -11.05 -17.11
C ARG A 8 0.51 -11.97 -15.97
N THR A 9 0.99 -13.21 -16.00
CA THR A 9 0.81 -14.17 -14.92
C THR A 9 1.43 -13.57 -13.65
N TYR A 10 0.61 -13.32 -12.62
CA TYR A 10 1.11 -13.02 -11.29
C TYR A 10 1.97 -14.21 -10.84
N ARG A 11 3.31 -14.04 -10.82
CA ARG A 11 4.20 -15.05 -10.26
C ARG A 11 4.07 -15.01 -8.74
N LEU A 12 3.12 -15.77 -8.23
CA LEU A 12 3.20 -16.29 -6.87
C LEU A 12 4.42 -17.22 -6.82
N GLY A 13 5.59 -16.70 -6.42
CA GLY A 13 6.74 -17.57 -6.09
C GLY A 13 8.07 -17.30 -6.81
N SER A 14 8.39 -16.07 -7.20
CA SER A 14 9.80 -15.74 -7.43
C SER A 14 10.03 -14.30 -7.02
N GLY A 15 10.86 -14.07 -6.00
CA GLY A 15 11.31 -12.74 -5.64
C GLY A 15 11.86 -12.00 -6.87
N PRO A 16 11.83 -10.65 -6.87
CA PRO A 16 12.27 -9.83 -8.01
C PRO A 16 13.75 -10.05 -8.36
N ASN A 17 14.53 -10.60 -7.44
CA ASN A 17 15.92 -10.98 -7.65
C ASN A 17 15.99 -12.49 -7.95
N GLY A 18 16.26 -12.85 -9.20
CA GLY A 18 16.56 -14.24 -9.62
C GLY A 18 17.80 -14.86 -8.95
N SER A 19 18.46 -14.12 -8.05
CA SER A 19 19.42 -14.58 -7.05
C SER A 19 18.80 -14.25 -5.69
N GLY A 20 18.64 -15.20 -4.77
CA GLY A 20 18.06 -14.98 -3.43
C GLY A 20 18.91 -14.08 -2.50
N THR A 21 19.40 -12.96 -3.01
CA THR A 21 20.21 -11.96 -2.32
C THR A 21 19.29 -10.83 -1.89
N ALA A 22 19.25 -10.58 -0.58
CA ALA A 22 18.51 -9.46 -0.01
C ALA A 22 18.98 -8.12 -0.60
N PRO A 23 18.08 -7.14 -0.81
CA PRO A 23 18.47 -5.81 -1.25
C PRO A 23 19.40 -5.15 -0.23
N SER A 24 20.36 -4.39 -0.71
CA SER A 24 21.26 -3.61 0.14
C SER A 24 20.48 -2.49 0.87
N PRO A 25 20.99 -2.00 2.02
CA PRO A 25 20.36 -0.89 2.73
C PRO A 25 20.18 0.37 1.86
N ALA A 26 21.13 0.64 0.96
CA ALA A 26 21.07 1.79 0.05
C ALA A 26 19.91 1.65 -0.96
N GLU A 27 19.76 0.48 -1.59
CA GLU A 27 18.68 0.21 -2.54
C GLU A 27 17.30 0.34 -1.87
N VAL A 28 17.18 -0.11 -0.62
CA VAL A 28 15.93 0.05 0.15
C VAL A 28 15.65 1.53 0.44
N ILE A 29 16.66 2.32 0.79
CA ILE A 29 16.50 3.77 1.05
C ILE A 29 16.06 4.50 -0.23
N ASP A 30 16.75 4.28 -1.34
CA ASP A 30 16.45 4.95 -2.61
C ASP A 30 15.04 4.61 -3.09
N SER A 31 14.66 3.33 -3.00
CA SER A 31 13.30 2.86 -3.33
C SER A 31 12.24 3.45 -2.40
N SER A 32 12.57 3.62 -1.11
CA SER A 32 11.66 4.24 -0.14
C SER A 32 11.43 5.72 -0.44
N ILE A 33 12.47 6.45 -0.87
CA ILE A 33 12.36 7.86 -1.28
C ILE A 33 11.50 7.97 -2.55
N GLU A 34 11.72 7.08 -3.52
CA GLU A 34 10.92 7.03 -4.75
C GLU A 34 9.43 6.79 -4.44
N LEU A 35 9.11 5.81 -3.58
CA LEU A 35 7.74 5.55 -3.13
C LEU A 35 7.14 6.73 -2.37
N MET A 36 7.92 7.40 -1.54
CA MET A 36 7.48 8.59 -0.82
C MET A 36 7.05 9.70 -1.76
N ASN A 37 7.88 10.00 -2.77
CA ASN A 37 7.55 11.00 -3.78
C ASN A 37 6.34 10.60 -4.61
N PHE A 38 6.26 9.32 -5.02
CA PHE A 38 5.12 8.79 -5.75
C PHE A 38 3.81 8.95 -4.96
N ALA A 39 3.74 8.44 -3.73
CA ALA A 39 2.55 8.53 -2.90
C ALA A 39 2.14 9.99 -2.64
N TRP A 40 3.11 10.87 -2.40
CA TRP A 40 2.86 12.30 -2.23
C TRP A 40 2.28 12.92 -3.49
N HIS A 41 2.83 12.64 -4.67
CA HIS A 41 2.31 13.14 -5.94
C HIS A 41 0.88 12.66 -6.21
N GLN A 42 0.59 11.38 -5.94
CA GLN A 42 -0.75 10.82 -6.07
C GLN A 42 -1.75 11.50 -5.12
N ALA A 43 -1.35 11.68 -3.86
CA ALA A 43 -2.16 12.36 -2.85
C ALA A 43 -2.41 13.84 -3.21
N GLU A 44 -1.39 14.57 -3.67
CA GLU A 44 -1.51 15.97 -4.05
C GLU A 44 -2.34 16.16 -5.32
N SER A 45 -2.23 15.25 -6.28
CA SER A 45 -3.11 15.23 -7.45
C SER A 45 -4.56 15.05 -7.05
N LEU A 46 -4.84 14.09 -6.16
CA LEU A 46 -6.19 13.89 -5.65
C LEU A 46 -6.69 15.06 -4.82
N ARG A 47 -5.86 15.65 -3.98
CA ARG A 47 -6.21 16.81 -3.15
C ARG A 47 -6.78 17.93 -4.01
N ARG A 48 -6.13 18.21 -5.14
CA ARG A 48 -6.59 19.22 -6.11
C ARG A 48 -7.91 18.84 -6.78
N ASP A 49 -8.11 17.55 -7.03
CA ASP A 49 -9.32 17.01 -7.69
C ASP A 49 -10.54 16.99 -6.75
N VAL A 50 -10.37 16.59 -5.49
CA VAL A 50 -11.48 16.48 -4.51
C VAL A 50 -11.73 17.78 -3.72
N GLY A 51 -10.78 18.72 -3.73
CA GLY A 51 -10.93 20.04 -3.09
C GLY A 51 -10.62 20.08 -1.59
N PHE A 52 -10.19 18.98 -0.97
CA PHE A 52 -9.80 18.89 0.44
C PHE A 52 -8.57 18.00 0.64
N GLY A 53 -7.84 18.22 1.74
CA GLY A 53 -6.63 17.49 2.12
C GLY A 53 -6.86 16.34 3.10
N TRP A 54 -5.82 15.98 3.85
CA TRP A 54 -5.89 14.96 4.90
C TRP A 54 -5.31 15.46 6.22
N LYS A 55 -5.71 14.82 7.31
CA LYS A 55 -5.13 14.99 8.65
C LYS A 55 -4.99 13.64 9.34
N LEU A 56 -3.91 13.44 10.09
CA LEU A 56 -3.77 12.26 10.93
C LEU A 56 -4.82 12.30 12.05
N ALA A 57 -5.50 11.18 12.27
CA ALA A 57 -6.53 11.06 13.29
C ALA A 57 -6.64 9.63 13.82
N ASN A 58 -6.97 9.48 15.11
CA ASN A 58 -7.20 8.18 15.73
C ASN A 58 -8.61 7.63 15.44
N ASP A 59 -9.53 8.50 15.05
CA ASP A 59 -10.93 8.22 14.70
C ASP A 59 -11.16 8.21 13.18
N ALA A 60 -10.13 7.81 12.41
CA ALA A 60 -10.24 7.69 10.97
C ALA A 60 -11.32 6.65 10.57
N PRO A 61 -12.05 6.87 9.46
CA PRO A 61 -13.12 5.96 9.04
C PRO A 61 -12.60 4.53 8.82
N ASN A 62 -13.27 3.55 9.40
CA ASN A 62 -12.92 2.13 9.32
C ASN A 62 -14.03 1.27 8.69
N CYS A 63 -15.09 1.89 8.18
CA CYS A 63 -16.16 1.23 7.44
C CYS A 63 -16.66 2.12 6.30
N VAL A 64 -17.36 1.52 5.34
CA VAL A 64 -17.85 2.20 4.13
C VAL A 64 -18.76 3.38 4.48
N SER A 65 -19.72 3.18 5.37
CA SER A 65 -20.69 4.21 5.74
C SER A 65 -20.04 5.44 6.38
N ASP A 66 -19.00 5.25 7.20
CA ASP A 66 -18.29 6.35 7.84
C ASP A 66 -17.36 7.07 6.86
N LEU A 67 -16.73 6.32 5.95
CA LEU A 67 -15.89 6.91 4.90
C LEU A 67 -16.73 7.79 3.98
N LEU A 68 -17.88 7.30 3.52
CA LEU A 68 -18.81 8.05 2.67
C LEU A 68 -19.30 9.34 3.36
N ARG A 69 -19.71 9.22 4.62
CA ARG A 69 -20.17 10.37 5.41
C ARG A 69 -19.08 11.42 5.57
N THR A 70 -17.87 10.98 5.86
CA THR A 70 -16.73 11.88 6.09
C THR A 70 -16.26 12.53 4.78
N ILE A 71 -16.21 11.81 3.67
CA ILE A 71 -15.93 12.38 2.34
C ILE A 71 -16.99 13.42 1.96
N ALA A 72 -18.28 13.11 2.14
CA ALA A 72 -19.35 14.05 1.86
C ALA A 72 -19.23 15.33 2.70
N SER A 73 -18.93 15.18 4.00
CA SER A 73 -18.68 16.31 4.89
C SER A 73 -17.48 17.16 4.44
N SER A 74 -16.33 16.53 4.19
CA SER A 74 -15.11 17.20 3.70
C SER A 74 -15.32 17.91 2.37
N THR A 75 -16.14 17.35 1.48
CA THR A 75 -16.49 17.97 0.19
C THR A 75 -17.28 19.26 0.40
N VAL A 76 -18.20 19.28 1.37
CA VAL A 76 -19.05 20.44 1.65
C VAL A 76 -18.30 21.52 2.44
N SER A 77 -17.52 21.15 3.46
CA SER A 77 -16.86 22.10 4.35
C SER A 77 -15.45 22.50 3.92
N GLY A 78 -14.81 21.69 3.07
CA GLY A 78 -13.38 21.81 2.75
C GLY A 78 -12.45 21.27 3.85
N ASP A 79 -13.00 20.72 4.94
CA ASP A 79 -12.20 20.17 6.03
C ASP A 79 -11.40 18.93 5.58
N PRO A 80 -10.17 18.74 6.07
CA PRO A 80 -9.34 17.62 5.70
C PRO A 80 -9.94 16.28 6.14
N LEU A 81 -9.80 15.27 5.28
CA LEU A 81 -10.19 13.88 5.57
C LEU A 81 -9.31 13.31 6.71
N PRO A 82 -9.90 12.81 7.80
CA PRO A 82 -9.20 12.02 8.80
C PRO A 82 -8.63 10.74 8.18
N VAL A 83 -7.32 10.55 8.27
CA VAL A 83 -6.64 9.31 7.87
C VAL A 83 -5.98 8.66 9.09
N PRO A 84 -5.85 7.32 9.10
CA PRO A 84 -5.33 6.62 10.28
C PRO A 84 -3.97 7.16 10.72
N ASN A 85 -3.85 7.41 12.02
CA ASN A 85 -2.59 7.70 12.68
C ASN A 85 -1.76 6.42 12.95
N SER A 86 -1.83 5.45 12.02
CA SER A 86 -1.15 4.17 12.14
C SER A 86 0.31 4.33 11.73
N HIS A 87 1.14 4.67 12.71
CA HIS A 87 2.59 4.65 12.58
C HIS A 87 3.06 3.21 12.46
N SER A 88 3.63 2.81 11.33
CA SER A 88 4.23 1.48 11.26
C SER A 88 5.36 1.40 10.25
N GLY A 89 6.54 1.85 10.68
CA GLY A 89 7.79 1.31 10.16
C GLY A 89 8.91 2.35 9.95
N PRO A 90 10.17 2.01 10.26
CA PRO A 90 11.32 2.91 10.11
C PRO A 90 11.84 3.03 8.66
N PHE A 91 11.08 2.61 7.65
CA PHE A 91 11.47 2.71 6.23
C PHE A 91 10.78 3.84 5.48
N LEU A 92 9.51 4.07 5.79
CA LEU A 92 8.66 4.99 5.07
C LEU A 92 8.16 5.99 6.11
N SER A 93 8.47 7.26 5.92
CA SER A 93 8.22 8.30 6.94
C SER A 93 6.74 8.45 7.26
N VAL A 94 6.42 9.12 8.38
CA VAL A 94 5.02 9.46 8.74
C VAL A 94 4.29 10.19 7.61
N GLY A 95 5.00 11.00 6.82
CA GLY A 95 4.44 11.69 5.66
C GLY A 95 4.00 10.76 4.54
N PHE A 96 4.72 9.64 4.34
CA PHE A 96 4.34 8.62 3.37
C PHE A 96 3.05 7.89 3.77
N ASP A 97 2.98 7.37 5.01
CA ASP A 97 1.81 6.61 5.48
C ASP A 97 0.54 7.46 5.38
N ALA A 98 0.62 8.76 5.73
CA ALA A 98 -0.51 9.68 5.62
C ALA A 98 -0.96 9.91 4.17
N ALA A 99 -0.02 10.17 3.25
CA ALA A 99 -0.32 10.39 1.83
C ALA A 99 -0.90 9.14 1.17
N LEU A 100 -0.32 7.97 1.47
CA LEU A 100 -0.79 6.68 0.98
C LEU A 100 -2.18 6.34 1.52
N ALA A 101 -2.44 6.61 2.81
CA ALA A 101 -3.75 6.40 3.41
C ALA A 101 -4.83 7.32 2.81
N PHE A 102 -4.51 8.59 2.56
CA PHE A 102 -5.43 9.50 1.86
C PHE A 102 -5.72 9.01 0.44
N TRP A 103 -4.66 8.69 -0.32
CA TRP A 103 -4.78 8.16 -1.68
C TRP A 103 -5.61 6.87 -1.73
N GLY A 104 -5.37 5.96 -0.78
CA GLY A 104 -6.13 4.72 -0.62
C GLY A 104 -7.60 4.96 -0.27
N SER A 105 -7.89 5.87 0.66
CA SER A 105 -9.26 6.14 1.12
C SER A 105 -10.15 6.71 0.01
N ILE A 106 -9.64 7.68 -0.75
CA ILE A 106 -10.38 8.26 -1.88
C ILE A 106 -10.58 7.23 -3.00
N ASN A 107 -9.56 6.41 -3.31
CA ASN A 107 -9.70 5.41 -4.37
C ASN A 107 -10.52 4.20 -3.94
N ARG A 108 -10.58 3.87 -2.65
CA ARG A 108 -11.55 2.91 -2.11
C ARG A 108 -12.97 3.37 -2.46
N PHE A 109 -13.29 4.63 -2.16
CA PHE A 109 -14.58 5.22 -2.52
C PHE A 109 -14.84 5.21 -4.03
N ARG A 110 -13.90 5.71 -4.84
CA ARG A 110 -14.08 5.80 -6.31
C ARG A 110 -14.24 4.44 -7.00
N ARG A 111 -13.74 3.37 -6.38
CA ARG A 111 -13.75 2.02 -6.91
C ARG A 111 -14.83 1.14 -6.30
N ASP A 112 -15.71 1.71 -5.47
CA ASP A 112 -16.79 0.99 -4.78
C ASP A 112 -16.28 -0.23 -3.98
N LEU A 113 -15.16 -0.03 -3.27
CA LEU A 113 -14.51 -1.08 -2.47
C LEU A 113 -14.95 -0.98 -1.00
N GLY A 114 -15.24 -2.13 -0.39
CA GLY A 114 -15.56 -2.28 1.03
C GLY A 114 -14.31 -2.20 1.93
N PHE A 115 -14.39 -2.70 3.16
CA PHE A 115 -13.25 -2.84 4.09
C PHE A 115 -12.90 -4.31 4.38
N GLU A 116 -13.42 -5.21 3.55
CA GLU A 116 -13.10 -6.63 3.64
C GLU A 116 -11.70 -6.91 3.09
N THR A 117 -11.10 -8.01 3.51
CA THR A 117 -9.71 -8.34 3.12
C THR A 117 -9.54 -8.47 1.60
N ILE A 118 -10.55 -8.96 0.89
CA ILE A 118 -10.51 -9.05 -0.57
C ILE A 118 -10.49 -7.67 -1.24
N ASP A 119 -11.21 -6.70 -0.69
CA ASP A 119 -11.25 -5.33 -1.20
C ASP A 119 -9.94 -4.60 -0.92
N ASP A 120 -9.33 -4.86 0.23
CA ASP A 120 -7.99 -4.36 0.55
C ASP A 120 -6.94 -4.92 -0.40
N LEU A 121 -7.02 -6.21 -0.74
CA LEU A 121 -6.12 -6.82 -1.73
C LEU A 121 -6.34 -6.22 -3.13
N ASN A 122 -7.59 -6.01 -3.54
CA ASN A 122 -7.92 -5.36 -4.81
C ASN A 122 -7.37 -3.93 -4.89
N LEU A 123 -7.50 -3.16 -3.81
CA LEU A 123 -6.93 -1.82 -3.72
C LEU A 123 -5.39 -1.86 -3.79
N ALA A 124 -4.76 -2.76 -3.04
CA ALA A 124 -3.31 -2.94 -3.03
C ALA A 124 -2.76 -3.28 -4.42
N LEU A 125 -3.35 -4.26 -5.11
CA LEU A 125 -2.96 -4.66 -6.46
C LEU A 125 -3.12 -3.51 -7.47
N TRP A 126 -4.19 -2.71 -7.33
CA TRP A 126 -4.36 -1.52 -8.16
C TRP A 126 -3.27 -0.46 -7.87
N GLN A 127 -2.92 -0.21 -6.62
CA GLN A 127 -1.86 0.75 -6.27
C GLN A 127 -0.50 0.31 -6.80
N VAL A 128 -0.19 -0.99 -6.77
CA VAL A 128 1.01 -1.57 -7.39
C VAL A 128 0.99 -1.39 -8.91
N ALA A 129 -0.15 -1.65 -9.57
CA ALA A 129 -0.28 -1.41 -11.01
C ALA A 129 -0.14 0.08 -11.38
N MET A 130 -0.56 0.99 -10.50
CA MET A 130 -0.37 2.43 -10.69
C MET A 130 1.10 2.84 -10.55
N ALA A 131 1.86 2.22 -9.64
CA ALA A 131 3.30 2.43 -9.54
C ALA A 131 4.03 2.00 -10.82
N ASP A 132 3.71 0.81 -11.34
CA ASP A 132 4.22 0.30 -12.62
C ASP A 132 3.88 1.24 -13.78
N ALA A 133 2.62 1.70 -13.86
CA ALA A 133 2.17 2.64 -14.90
C ALA A 133 2.84 4.03 -14.81
N ASN A 134 3.39 4.41 -13.66
CA ASN A 134 4.17 5.63 -13.47
C ASN A 134 5.69 5.38 -13.58
N ALA A 135 6.09 4.22 -14.11
CA ALA A 135 7.47 3.84 -14.37
C ALA A 135 8.38 3.92 -13.14
N LEU A 136 7.84 3.55 -11.97
CA LEU A 136 8.68 3.37 -10.78
C LEU A 136 9.69 2.24 -11.00
N SER A 137 10.81 2.29 -10.29
CA SER A 137 11.79 1.22 -10.32
C SER A 137 11.18 -0.11 -9.86
N ASN A 138 11.67 -1.23 -10.40
CA ASN A 138 11.22 -2.57 -9.98
C ASN A 138 11.40 -2.79 -8.47
N GLN A 139 12.43 -2.19 -7.87
CA GLN A 139 12.71 -2.30 -6.44
C GLN A 139 11.68 -1.52 -5.61
N ALA A 140 11.30 -0.31 -6.02
CA ALA A 140 10.22 0.46 -5.42
C ALA A 140 8.87 -0.26 -5.55
N ILE A 141 8.56 -0.79 -6.74
CA ILE A 141 7.34 -1.58 -6.98
C ILE A 141 7.32 -2.80 -6.05
N SER A 142 8.43 -3.51 -5.93
CA SER A 142 8.53 -4.70 -5.06
C SER A 142 8.38 -4.35 -3.58
N LEU A 143 8.89 -3.20 -3.14
CA LEU A 143 8.74 -2.72 -1.77
C LEU A 143 7.27 -2.33 -1.48
N LEU A 144 6.58 -1.70 -2.44
CA LEU A 144 5.16 -1.39 -2.33
C LEU A 144 4.29 -2.65 -2.34
N GLU A 145 4.63 -3.62 -3.18
CA GLU A 145 3.97 -4.93 -3.22
C GLU A 145 4.14 -5.67 -1.88
N ALA A 146 5.36 -5.70 -1.35
CA ALA A 146 5.65 -6.31 -0.05
C ALA A 146 4.80 -5.69 1.08
N ASP A 147 4.69 -4.37 1.08
CA ASP A 147 3.95 -3.63 2.10
C ASP A 147 2.42 -3.83 1.97
N LEU A 148 1.87 -3.57 0.79
CA LEU A 148 0.42 -3.56 0.58
C LEU A 148 -0.16 -4.95 0.30
N VAL A 149 0.39 -5.65 -0.69
CA VAL A 149 -0.11 -6.96 -1.11
C VAL A 149 0.29 -8.01 -0.09
N GLY A 150 1.56 -8.00 0.35
CA GLY A 150 2.05 -8.90 1.39
C GLY A 150 1.29 -8.71 2.71
N GLY A 151 1.07 -7.47 3.15
CA GLY A 151 0.31 -7.18 4.36
C GLY A 151 -1.16 -7.63 4.29
N ALA A 152 -1.82 -7.40 3.14
CA ALA A 152 -3.19 -7.86 2.92
C ALA A 152 -3.31 -9.39 2.94
N LEU A 153 -2.36 -10.09 2.31
CA LEU A 153 -2.32 -11.55 2.28
C LEU A 153 -1.99 -12.16 3.64
N LEU A 154 -1.06 -11.56 4.41
CA LEU A 154 -0.80 -11.99 5.79
C LEU A 154 -2.08 -11.89 6.61
N ARG A 155 -2.76 -10.74 6.60
CA ARG A 155 -4.00 -10.56 7.34
C ARG A 155 -5.11 -11.49 6.88
N ALA A 156 -5.17 -11.83 5.59
CA ALA A 156 -6.09 -12.84 5.08
C ALA A 156 -5.79 -14.23 5.67
N ALA A 157 -4.52 -14.59 5.80
CA ALA A 157 -4.07 -15.89 6.26
C ALA A 157 -4.15 -16.05 7.79
N THR A 158 -3.79 -15.01 8.55
CA THR A 158 -3.59 -15.09 10.01
C THR A 158 -4.58 -14.26 10.82
N GLY A 159 -5.31 -13.34 10.18
CA GLY A 159 -6.14 -12.33 10.88
C GLY A 159 -5.33 -11.23 11.57
N THR A 160 -4.00 -11.19 11.41
CA THR A 160 -3.10 -10.23 12.05
C THR A 160 -2.32 -9.39 11.03
N THR A 161 -1.77 -8.27 11.48
CA THR A 161 -0.81 -7.47 10.69
C THR A 161 0.62 -7.85 11.07
N PRO A 162 1.64 -7.51 10.24
CA PRO A 162 3.02 -7.78 10.60
C PRO A 162 3.39 -7.08 11.92
N SER A 163 4.13 -7.78 12.78
CA SER A 163 4.73 -7.26 14.01
C SER A 163 5.71 -6.11 13.70
N SER A 164 6.42 -6.23 12.58
CA SER A 164 7.27 -5.19 12.01
C SER A 164 7.11 -5.18 10.50
N ARG A 165 6.42 -4.16 9.96
CA ARG A 165 6.30 -3.93 8.50
C ARG A 165 7.67 -3.90 7.82
N ARG A 166 8.70 -3.37 8.48
CA ARG A 166 10.09 -3.37 7.99
C ARG A 166 10.64 -4.78 7.80
N VAL A 167 10.60 -5.59 8.85
CA VAL A 167 11.18 -6.93 8.81
C VAL A 167 10.41 -7.76 7.77
N PHE A 168 9.08 -7.68 7.81
CA PHE A 168 8.24 -8.38 6.84
C PHE A 168 8.52 -7.97 5.39
N ALA A 169 8.64 -6.67 5.10
CA ALA A 169 8.95 -6.21 3.76
C ALA A 169 10.34 -6.72 3.27
N LEU A 170 11.34 -6.76 4.15
CA LEU A 170 12.64 -7.34 3.82
C LEU A 170 12.56 -8.85 3.57
N ASP A 171 11.78 -9.58 4.36
CA ASP A 171 11.55 -11.02 4.15
C ASP A 171 10.87 -11.25 2.80
N VAL A 172 9.87 -10.46 2.43
CA VAL A 172 9.21 -10.56 1.11
C VAL A 172 10.23 -10.30 -0.01
N LEU A 173 11.07 -9.28 0.12
CA LEU A 173 12.08 -8.96 -0.90
C LEU A 173 13.17 -10.05 -1.01
N THR A 174 13.43 -10.78 0.07
CA THR A 174 14.50 -11.80 0.14
C THR A 174 14.00 -13.19 -0.26
N PHE A 175 12.83 -13.59 0.24
CA PHE A 175 12.30 -14.96 0.15
C PHE A 175 11.00 -15.04 -0.68
N GLY A 176 10.33 -13.91 -0.94
CA GLY A 176 9.01 -13.86 -1.55
C GLY A 176 7.88 -13.89 -0.52
N ILE A 177 6.65 -13.57 -0.98
CA ILE A 177 5.49 -13.35 -0.09
C ILE A 177 5.12 -14.60 0.72
N ALA A 178 5.09 -15.78 0.09
CA ALA A 178 4.64 -17.00 0.76
C ALA A 178 5.55 -17.39 1.94
N ASP A 179 6.86 -17.32 1.73
CA ASP A 179 7.86 -17.64 2.76
C ASP A 179 7.86 -16.56 3.85
N ALA A 180 7.74 -15.28 3.48
CA ALA A 180 7.63 -14.20 4.46
C ALA A 180 6.41 -14.32 5.37
N ILE A 181 5.25 -14.76 4.84
CA ILE A 181 4.05 -15.04 5.65
C ILE A 181 4.31 -16.19 6.62
N SER A 182 4.99 -17.24 6.17
CA SER A 182 5.34 -18.38 7.03
C SER A 182 6.28 -17.96 8.16
N LEU A 183 7.34 -17.22 7.83
CA LEU A 183 8.29 -16.65 8.79
C LEU A 183 7.60 -15.71 9.80
N GLU A 184 6.69 -14.86 9.35
CA GLU A 184 5.94 -13.98 10.25
C GLU A 184 5.02 -14.78 11.16
N SER A 185 4.36 -15.82 10.65
CA SER A 185 3.49 -16.69 11.45
C SER A 185 4.25 -17.40 12.58
N GLU A 186 5.48 -17.84 12.30
CA GLU A 186 6.37 -18.43 13.32
C GLU A 186 6.77 -17.43 14.41
N ARG A 187 6.80 -16.12 14.13
CA ARG A 187 7.09 -15.08 15.14
C ARG A 187 5.93 -14.82 16.09
N HIS A 188 4.70 -15.16 15.69
CA HIS A 188 3.49 -15.00 16.52
C HIS A 188 3.08 -16.28 17.27
N ALA A 189 3.74 -17.41 16.99
CA ALA A 189 3.50 -18.70 17.64
C ALA A 189 4.17 -18.77 19.03
#